data_AF-A0A7C3BEE2-F1
#
_entry.id   AF-A0A7C3BEE2-F1
#
_cell.length_a   1.000
_cell.length_b   1.000
_cell.length_c   1.000
_cell.angle_alpha   90.00
_cell.angle_beta   90.00
_cell.angle_gamma   90.00
#
_symmetry.space_group_name_H-M   'P 1'
#
loop_
_entity.id
_entity.type
_entity.pdbx_description
1 polymer ?
#
loop_
_entity_poly.entity_id
_entity_poly.type
_entity_poly.pdbx_seq_one_letter_code
_entity_poly.pdbx_strand_id
1 'polypeptide(L)'
;MNDHPPNQESNEIDADVVTMSGGSIENIEAETVRIDQGGAQRIIASEVGISRGGVGVINADNVDLQLAGALTVRSDKTTIKDGGAGVVVSDQLTGANASIGVAVANTAELNGGSTVVLLAREVHGDVETMLDTRGTMVAGLIAGIAVGLVLFVGSLLVRRR
;
A
#
# COMPACT_ATOMS: atom_id res chain seq x y z
N MET A 1 46.35 23.76 8.75
CA MET A 1 45.32 24.33 9.64
C MET A 1 44.13 24.65 8.76
N ASN A 2 43.03 23.91 8.97
CA ASN A 2 41.65 24.16 8.54
C ASN A 2 41.33 23.95 7.05
N ASP A 3 40.24 23.31 6.64
CA ASP A 3 39.30 22.37 7.25
C ASP A 3 38.68 21.67 6.03
N HIS A 4 38.94 20.36 5.85
CA HIS A 4 38.12 19.59 4.91
C HIS A 4 36.75 19.39 5.58
N PRO A 5 35.63 19.79 4.96
CA PRO A 5 34.32 19.45 5.48
C PRO A 5 34.18 17.93 5.55
N PRO A 6 33.50 17.39 6.57
CA PRO A 6 33.28 15.96 6.67
C PRO A 6 32.49 15.50 5.45
N ASN A 7 33.05 14.52 4.74
CA ASN A 7 32.33 13.74 3.74
C ASN A 7 31.10 13.17 4.45
N GLN A 8 29.92 13.73 4.16
CA GLN A 8 28.67 13.10 4.53
C GLN A 8 28.58 11.87 3.63
N GLU A 9 29.03 10.73 4.15
CA GLU A 9 28.78 9.43 3.54
C GLU A 9 27.27 9.17 3.59
N SER A 10 26.54 9.76 2.64
CA SER A 10 25.21 9.33 2.27
C SER A 10 25.36 7.92 1.72
N ASN A 11 24.93 6.92 2.51
CA ASN A 11 24.87 5.50 2.13
C ASN A 11 23.79 5.28 1.05
N GLU A 12 24.01 5.86 -0.13
CA GLU A 12 23.24 5.63 -1.34
C GLU A 12 23.87 4.42 -2.04
N ILE A 13 23.09 3.35 -2.20
CA ILE A 13 23.50 2.16 -2.95
C ILE A 13 22.78 2.25 -4.29
N ASP A 14 23.54 2.43 -5.36
CA ASP A 14 23.12 2.32 -6.76
C ASP A 14 23.66 0.99 -7.32
N ALA A 15 22.76 0.06 -7.58
CA ALA A 15 23.08 -1.27 -8.11
C ALA A 15 21.88 -1.87 -8.84
N ASP A 16 22.13 -2.76 -9.80
CA ASP A 16 21.04 -3.50 -10.47
C ASP A 16 20.28 -4.39 -9.47
N VAL A 17 20.98 -5.01 -8.52
CA VAL A 17 20.38 -5.87 -7.50
C VAL A 17 21.00 -5.59 -6.13
N VAL A 18 20.18 -5.21 -5.17
CA VAL A 18 20.55 -5.05 -3.77
C VAL A 18 19.97 -6.21 -2.96
N THR A 19 20.82 -6.98 -2.29
CA THR A 19 20.38 -8.00 -1.33
C THR A 19 20.88 -7.66 0.06
N MET A 20 19.97 -7.59 1.03
CA MET A 20 20.26 -7.29 2.42
C MET A 20 19.84 -8.46 3.31
N SER A 21 20.73 -8.87 4.21
CA SER A 21 20.48 -9.94 5.19
C SER A 21 20.58 -9.46 6.64
N GLY A 22 20.64 -8.14 6.87
CA GLY A 22 20.62 -7.52 8.19
C GLY A 22 20.90 -6.02 8.13
N GLY A 23 20.56 -5.30 9.19
CA GLY A 23 20.84 -3.86 9.34
C GLY A 23 19.70 -2.96 8.90
N SER A 24 20.01 -1.66 8.78
CA SER A 24 19.09 -0.64 8.33
C SER A 24 19.79 0.33 7.39
N ILE A 25 19.18 0.59 6.25
CA ILE A 25 19.70 1.51 5.23
C ILE A 25 18.76 2.71 5.14
N GLU A 26 19.29 3.91 4.95
CA GLU A 26 18.44 5.09 4.83
C GLU A 26 17.71 5.10 3.48
N ASN A 27 18.46 5.09 2.38
CA ASN A 27 17.90 5.14 1.03
C ASN A 27 18.48 4.01 0.18
N ILE A 28 17.63 3.29 -0.54
CA ILE A 28 18.01 2.26 -1.51
C ILE A 28 17.40 2.63 -2.85
N GLU A 29 18.23 2.74 -3.89
CA GLU A 29 17.81 2.96 -5.28
C GLU A 29 18.43 1.88 -6.17
N ALA A 30 17.60 1.02 -6.74
CA ALA A 30 18.07 -0.16 -7.48
C ALA A 30 16.98 -0.70 -8.41
N GLU A 31 17.32 -1.53 -9.38
CA GLU A 31 16.27 -2.20 -10.18
C GLU A 31 15.53 -3.26 -9.35
N THR A 32 16.27 -4.06 -8.57
CA THR A 32 15.71 -5.08 -7.67
C THR A 32 16.27 -4.95 -6.26
N VAL A 33 15.37 -4.94 -5.27
CA VAL A 33 15.74 -4.93 -3.84
C VAL A 33 15.16 -6.15 -3.14
N ARG A 34 16.03 -6.97 -2.55
CA ARG A 34 15.65 -8.09 -1.68
C ARG A 34 16.16 -7.85 -0.25
N ILE A 35 15.26 -7.87 0.72
CA ILE A 35 15.57 -7.75 2.13
C ILE A 35 15.11 -9.02 2.83
N ASP A 36 16.02 -9.92 3.16
CA ASP A 36 15.69 -11.14 3.88
C ASP A 36 15.53 -10.90 5.40
N GLN A 37 16.26 -9.93 5.93
CA GLN A 37 16.14 -9.43 7.30
C GLN A 37 16.65 -7.98 7.36
N GLY A 38 15.88 -7.08 7.95
CA GLY A 38 16.33 -5.70 8.22
C GLY A 38 15.28 -4.65 7.90
N GLY A 39 15.72 -3.46 7.50
CA GLY A 39 14.79 -2.39 7.13
C GLY A 39 15.42 -1.27 6.33
N ALA A 40 14.58 -0.43 5.75
CA ALA A 40 15.03 0.76 5.07
C ALA A 40 14.12 1.95 5.38
N GLN A 41 14.62 3.18 5.33
CA GLN A 41 13.73 4.33 5.44
C GLN A 41 12.99 4.58 4.12
N ARG A 42 13.67 4.49 2.98
CA ARG A 42 13.11 4.66 1.65
C ARG A 42 13.69 3.66 0.65
N ILE A 43 12.83 3.06 -0.16
CA ILE A 43 13.21 2.22 -1.28
C ILE A 43 12.55 2.75 -2.56
N ILE A 44 13.35 2.92 -3.60
CA ILE A 44 12.91 3.20 -4.96
C ILE A 44 13.46 2.08 -5.84
N ALA A 45 12.59 1.27 -6.43
CA ALA A 45 13.02 0.17 -7.29
C ALA A 45 11.94 -0.30 -8.25
N SER A 46 12.24 -1.17 -9.20
CA SER A 46 11.21 -1.79 -10.03
C SER A 46 10.57 -2.98 -9.30
N GLU A 47 11.38 -3.76 -8.57
CA GLU A 47 10.94 -4.89 -7.76
C GLU A 47 11.48 -4.82 -6.33
N VAL A 48 10.59 -4.98 -5.35
CA VAL A 48 10.94 -4.99 -3.92
C VAL A 48 10.36 -6.23 -3.25
N GLY A 49 11.24 -7.07 -2.68
CA GLY A 49 10.87 -8.23 -1.89
C GLY A 49 11.42 -8.12 -0.47
N ILE A 50 10.57 -8.20 0.54
CA ILE A 50 10.98 -8.11 1.96
C ILE A 50 10.44 -9.32 2.70
N SER A 51 11.33 -10.22 3.14
CA SER A 51 10.97 -11.48 3.80
C SER A 51 10.74 -11.33 5.30
N ARG A 52 11.43 -10.38 5.95
CA ARG A 52 11.27 -9.99 7.37
C ARG A 52 11.83 -8.61 7.57
N GLY A 53 11.01 -7.64 8.01
CA GLY A 53 11.53 -6.30 8.18
C GLY A 53 10.52 -5.18 8.28
N GLY A 54 11.04 -3.96 8.18
CA GLY A 54 10.25 -2.74 8.21
C GLY A 54 10.79 -1.71 7.23
N VAL A 55 9.91 -1.09 6.44
CA VAL A 55 10.29 0.03 5.56
C VAL A 55 9.42 1.25 5.82
N GLY A 56 10.02 2.43 5.80
CA GLY A 56 9.27 3.67 5.85
C GLY A 56 8.42 3.83 4.59
N VAL A 57 9.08 4.08 3.46
CA VAL A 57 8.43 4.35 2.17
C VAL A 57 8.94 3.41 1.11
N ILE A 58 8.03 2.75 0.39
CA ILE A 58 8.33 1.94 -0.78
C ILE A 58 7.66 2.57 -1.99
N ASN A 59 8.45 2.82 -3.03
CA ASN A 59 7.96 3.19 -4.36
C ASN A 59 8.54 2.19 -5.35
N ALA A 60 7.70 1.32 -5.92
CA ALA A 60 8.14 0.34 -6.88
C ALA A 60 7.02 -0.13 -7.80
N ASP A 61 7.32 -0.85 -8.88
CA ASP A 61 6.25 -1.43 -9.71
C ASP A 61 5.63 -2.64 -9.02
N ASN A 62 6.48 -3.49 -8.42
CA ASN A 62 6.07 -4.71 -7.74
C ASN A 62 6.64 -4.75 -6.31
N VAL A 63 5.77 -5.00 -5.34
CA VAL A 63 6.14 -5.09 -3.92
C VAL A 63 5.61 -6.39 -3.34
N ASP A 64 6.48 -7.23 -2.78
CA ASP A 64 6.12 -8.41 -2.00
C ASP A 64 6.66 -8.26 -0.56
N LEU A 65 5.75 -8.18 0.40
CA LEU A 65 6.04 -8.12 1.83
C LEU A 65 5.61 -9.44 2.46
N GLN A 66 6.55 -10.20 3.00
CA GLN A 66 6.31 -11.38 3.82
C GLN A 66 6.82 -11.10 5.22
N LEU A 67 6.03 -11.36 6.28
CA LEU A 67 6.44 -11.12 7.67
C LEU A 67 7.07 -9.73 7.89
N ALA A 68 6.58 -8.73 7.16
CA ALA A 68 7.19 -7.42 7.03
C ALA A 68 6.14 -6.30 7.09
N GLY A 69 6.63 -5.11 7.46
CA GLY A 69 5.83 -3.90 7.62
C GLY A 69 6.28 -2.77 6.68
N ALA A 70 5.34 -1.95 6.22
CA ALA A 70 5.66 -0.68 5.56
C ALA A 70 4.79 0.47 6.07
N LEU A 71 5.30 1.70 6.19
CA LEU A 71 4.42 2.83 6.51
C LEU A 71 3.65 3.31 5.29
N THR A 72 4.32 3.41 4.14
CA THR A 72 3.70 3.81 2.88
C THR A 72 4.21 2.94 1.74
N VAL A 73 3.29 2.35 0.99
CA VAL A 73 3.59 1.57 -0.21
C VAL A 73 2.87 2.21 -1.39
N ARG A 74 3.63 2.49 -2.45
CA ARG A 74 3.10 2.87 -3.75
C ARG A 74 3.63 1.88 -4.77
N SER A 75 2.73 1.17 -5.44
CA SER A 75 3.13 0.30 -6.53
C SER A 75 2.03 -0.01 -7.53
N ASP A 76 2.35 -0.66 -8.64
CA ASP A 76 1.31 -1.21 -9.52
C ASP A 76 0.73 -2.48 -8.92
N LYS A 77 1.58 -3.33 -8.33
CA LYS A 77 1.19 -4.56 -7.65
C LYS A 77 1.79 -4.61 -6.25
N THR A 78 0.96 -4.80 -5.24
CA THR A 78 1.38 -4.99 -3.86
C THR A 78 0.86 -6.33 -3.35
N THR A 79 1.75 -7.18 -2.86
CA THR A 79 1.43 -8.41 -2.14
C THR A 79 1.91 -8.30 -0.69
N ILE A 80 1.04 -8.56 0.28
CA ILE A 80 1.38 -8.55 1.71
C ILE A 80 0.94 -9.89 2.32
N LYS A 81 1.87 -10.64 2.89
CA LYS A 81 1.66 -11.94 3.52
C LYS A 81 2.15 -11.90 4.97
N ASP A 82 1.27 -12.18 5.92
CA ASP A 82 1.58 -12.20 7.35
C ASP A 82 2.28 -10.91 7.83
N GLY A 83 1.84 -9.77 7.32
CA GLY A 83 2.51 -8.48 7.46
C GLY A 83 1.54 -7.32 7.59
N GLY A 84 2.03 -6.11 7.40
CA GLY A 84 1.17 -4.94 7.47
C GLY A 84 1.67 -3.72 6.74
N ALA A 85 0.75 -2.81 6.45
CA ALA A 85 1.08 -1.53 5.87
C ALA A 85 0.24 -0.39 6.45
N GLY A 86 0.85 0.76 6.67
CA GLY A 86 0.13 1.96 7.10
C GLY A 86 -0.81 2.45 6.01
N VAL A 87 -0.23 2.82 4.87
CA VAL A 87 -0.94 3.29 3.67
C VAL A 87 -0.45 2.52 2.46
N VAL A 88 -1.37 1.97 1.68
CA VAL A 88 -1.09 1.28 0.43
C VAL A 88 -1.86 1.96 -0.70
N VAL A 89 -1.15 2.32 -1.75
CA VAL A 89 -1.72 2.83 -3.00
C VAL A 89 -1.21 1.92 -4.11
N SER A 90 -2.07 1.06 -4.63
CA SER A 90 -1.66 0.14 -5.68
C SER A 90 -2.75 -0.24 -6.66
N ASP A 91 -2.42 -0.49 -7.92
CA ASP A 91 -3.43 -0.90 -8.89
C ASP A 91 -4.04 -2.26 -8.52
N GLN A 92 -3.18 -3.21 -8.13
CA GLN A 92 -3.57 -4.53 -7.62
C GLN A 92 -2.98 -4.74 -6.23
N LEU A 93 -3.86 -4.96 -5.25
CA LEU A 93 -3.49 -5.28 -3.87
C LEU A 93 -3.88 -6.72 -3.56
N THR A 94 -2.94 -7.54 -3.10
CA THR A 94 -3.20 -8.89 -2.58
C THR A 94 -2.70 -8.97 -1.15
N GLY A 95 -3.58 -9.31 -0.20
CA GLY A 95 -3.26 -9.46 1.21
C GLY A 95 -3.65 -10.84 1.72
N ALA A 96 -2.72 -11.52 2.39
CA ALA A 96 -2.98 -12.75 3.12
C ALA A 96 -2.54 -12.56 4.57
N ASN A 97 -3.46 -12.63 5.54
CA ASN A 97 -3.19 -12.28 6.95
C ASN A 97 -2.53 -10.90 7.09
N ALA A 98 -2.97 -9.94 6.28
CA ALA A 98 -2.38 -8.60 6.21
C ALA A 98 -3.17 -7.60 7.06
N SER A 99 -2.47 -6.74 7.81
CA SER A 99 -3.08 -5.63 8.54
C SER A 99 -2.76 -4.30 7.84
N ILE A 100 -3.77 -3.68 7.21
CA ILE A 100 -3.57 -2.45 6.44
C ILE A 100 -4.34 -1.30 7.10
N GLY A 101 -3.70 -0.15 7.31
CA GLY A 101 -4.41 1.04 7.78
C GLY A 101 -5.36 1.55 6.72
N VAL A 102 -4.80 2.12 5.65
CA VAL A 102 -5.53 2.67 4.52
C VAL A 102 -5.07 1.97 3.23
N ALA A 103 -6.00 1.37 2.51
CA ALA A 103 -5.76 0.76 1.22
C ALA A 103 -6.54 1.49 0.13
N VAL A 104 -5.84 1.93 -0.91
CA VAL A 104 -6.42 2.50 -2.12
C VAL A 104 -5.96 1.64 -3.29
N ALA A 105 -6.89 0.94 -3.94
CA ALA A 105 -6.54 0.08 -5.06
C ALA A 105 -7.57 0.06 -6.18
N ASN A 106 -7.20 -0.37 -7.38
CA ASN A 106 -8.19 -0.68 -8.41
C ASN A 106 -8.83 -2.04 -8.12
N THR A 107 -8.01 -3.05 -7.84
CA THR A 107 -8.47 -4.38 -7.43
C THR A 107 -7.80 -4.76 -6.12
N ALA A 108 -8.59 -5.16 -5.12
CA ALA A 108 -8.09 -5.61 -3.82
C ALA A 108 -8.55 -7.05 -3.54
N GLU A 109 -7.60 -7.95 -3.30
CA GLU A 109 -7.84 -9.32 -2.87
C GLU A 109 -7.31 -9.50 -1.45
N LEU A 110 -8.18 -9.63 -0.45
CA LEU A 110 -7.77 -9.74 0.96
C LEU A 110 -8.35 -11.01 1.58
N ASN A 111 -7.46 -11.88 2.08
CA ASN A 111 -7.80 -13.15 2.70
C ASN A 111 -7.26 -13.18 4.14
N GLY A 112 -8.14 -13.28 5.14
CA GLY A 112 -7.72 -13.36 6.56
C GLY A 112 -7.04 -12.11 7.12
N GLY A 113 -7.15 -10.97 6.44
CA GLY A 113 -6.58 -9.69 6.85
C GLY A 113 -7.64 -8.70 7.38
N SER A 114 -7.17 -7.58 7.90
CA SER A 114 -8.03 -6.47 8.34
C SER A 114 -7.59 -5.15 7.69
N THR A 115 -8.55 -4.26 7.44
CA THR A 115 -8.27 -2.91 6.94
C THR A 115 -9.16 -1.89 7.61
N VAL A 116 -8.59 -0.73 7.98
CA VAL A 116 -9.40 0.36 8.60
C VAL A 116 -10.20 1.09 7.54
N VAL A 117 -9.56 1.46 6.42
CA VAL A 117 -10.20 2.14 5.29
C VAL A 117 -9.77 1.47 3.99
N LEU A 118 -10.71 0.92 3.23
CA LEU A 118 -10.47 0.31 1.92
C LEU A 118 -11.27 1.06 0.86
N LEU A 119 -10.57 1.69 -0.09
CA LEU A 119 -11.14 2.26 -1.30
C LEU A 119 -10.66 1.41 -2.47
N ALA A 120 -11.55 0.56 -3.00
CA ALA A 120 -11.24 -0.21 -4.19
C ALA A 120 -12.38 -0.26 -5.21
N ARG A 121 -12.04 -0.33 -6.50
CA ARG A 121 -13.05 -0.48 -7.57
C ARG A 121 -13.63 -1.88 -7.57
N GLU A 122 -12.80 -2.87 -7.30
CA GLU A 122 -13.17 -4.28 -7.24
C GLU A 122 -12.53 -4.95 -6.03
N VAL A 123 -13.28 -5.79 -5.32
CA VAL A 123 -12.81 -6.50 -4.12
C VAL A 123 -13.12 -7.98 -4.25
N HIS A 124 -12.11 -8.83 -4.07
CA HIS A 124 -12.19 -10.28 -4.08
C HIS A 124 -11.67 -10.87 -2.76
N GLY A 125 -12.15 -12.04 -2.35
CA GLY A 125 -11.68 -12.73 -1.14
C GLY A 125 -12.61 -12.62 0.08
N ASP A 126 -12.44 -13.55 1.01
CA ASP A 126 -13.13 -13.57 2.30
C ASP A 126 -12.44 -12.56 3.23
N VAL A 127 -12.81 -11.29 3.05
CA VAL A 127 -12.34 -10.23 3.94
C VAL A 127 -13.20 -10.24 5.20
N GLU A 128 -12.57 -10.44 6.36
CA GLU A 128 -13.18 -10.12 7.65
C GLU A 128 -13.08 -8.59 7.84
N THR A 129 -13.74 -7.84 6.96
CA THR A 129 -13.97 -6.42 7.15
C THR A 129 -14.96 -6.26 8.29
N MET A 130 -14.73 -5.31 9.20
CA MET A 130 -15.74 -4.95 10.22
C MET A 130 -17.07 -4.44 9.60
N LEU A 131 -17.14 -4.32 8.27
CA LEU A 131 -18.35 -4.26 7.45
C LEU A 131 -18.37 -5.43 6.45
N ASP A 132 -19.22 -6.43 6.69
CA ASP A 132 -19.34 -7.67 5.90
C ASP A 132 -19.81 -7.41 4.45
N THR A 133 -19.04 -7.96 3.49
CA THR A 133 -19.19 -7.81 2.03
C THR A 133 -20.48 -8.42 1.47
N ARG A 134 -21.17 -9.27 2.23
CA ARG A 134 -22.52 -9.73 1.85
C ARG A 134 -23.57 -8.61 1.92
N GLY A 135 -23.28 -7.49 2.60
CA GLY A 135 -24.14 -6.31 2.70
C GLY A 135 -23.71 -5.08 1.88
N THR A 136 -22.51 -5.05 1.29
CA THR A 136 -21.95 -3.80 0.72
C THR A 136 -22.45 -3.48 -0.69
N MET A 137 -22.80 -4.48 -1.51
CA MET A 137 -23.46 -4.24 -2.79
C MET A 137 -24.83 -3.55 -2.57
N VAL A 138 -25.52 -3.90 -1.49
CA VAL A 138 -26.77 -3.28 -1.07
C VAL A 138 -26.53 -1.87 -0.50
N ALA A 139 -25.48 -1.67 0.28
CA ALA A 139 -25.14 -0.35 0.83
C ALA A 139 -24.76 0.67 -0.26
N GLY A 140 -23.98 0.27 -1.26
CA GLY A 140 -23.64 1.12 -2.42
C GLY A 140 -24.88 1.48 -3.25
N LEU A 141 -25.79 0.51 -3.45
CA LEU A 141 -27.07 0.73 -4.14
C LEU A 141 -27.98 1.69 -3.34
N ILE A 142 -28.08 1.51 -2.02
CA ILE A 142 -28.90 2.37 -1.15
C ILE A 142 -28.32 3.79 -1.10
N ALA A 143 -27.01 3.94 -0.92
CA ALA A 143 -26.36 5.24 -0.90
C ALA A 143 -26.49 5.94 -2.26
N GLY A 144 -26.30 5.22 -3.36
CA GLY A 144 -26.49 5.72 -4.72
C GLY A 144 -27.92 6.17 -5.01
N ILE A 145 -28.92 5.39 -4.58
CA ILE A 145 -30.34 5.76 -4.71
C ILE A 145 -30.65 6.99 -3.85
N ALA A 146 -30.18 7.04 -2.60
CA ALA A 146 -30.44 8.17 -1.70
C ALA A 146 -29.87 9.47 -2.28
N VAL A 147 -28.60 9.47 -2.69
CA VAL A 147 -27.94 10.62 -3.31
C VAL A 147 -28.60 10.96 -4.65
N GLY A 148 -28.91 9.96 -5.48
CA GLY A 148 -29.58 10.14 -6.76
C GLY A 148 -30.95 10.79 -6.63
N LEU A 149 -31.76 10.39 -5.64
CA LEU A 149 -33.08 10.99 -5.38
C LEU A 149 -32.97 12.43 -4.86
N VAL A 150 -32.02 12.70 -3.97
CA VAL A 150 -31.78 14.07 -3.47
C VAL A 150 -31.38 14.99 -4.62
N LEU A 151 -30.45 14.55 -5.48
CA LEU A 151 -30.04 15.30 -6.66
C LEU A 151 -31.17 15.45 -7.67
N PHE A 152 -31.99 14.41 -7.86
CA PHE A 152 -33.13 14.46 -8.78
C PHE A 152 -34.17 15.48 -8.31
N VAL A 153 -34.57 15.43 -7.03
CA VAL A 153 -35.52 16.40 -6.45
C VAL A 153 -34.93 17.81 -6.45
N GLY A 154 -33.66 17.95 -6.08
CA GLY A 154 -32.93 19.22 -6.15
C GLY A 154 -32.93 19.79 -7.58
N SER A 155 -32.64 18.96 -8.58
CA SER A 155 -32.64 19.37 -9.99
C SER A 155 -34.02 19.82 -10.48
N LEU A 156 -35.10 19.21 -9.98
CA LEU A 156 -36.48 19.50 -10.38
C LEU A 156 -37.00 20.80 -9.74
N LEU A 157 -36.56 21.12 -8.53
CA LEU A 157 -36.82 22.40 -7.86
C LEU A 157 -36.01 23.54 -8.45
N VAL A 158 -34.75 23.29 -8.81
CA VAL A 158 -33.87 24.29 -9.45
C VAL A 158 -34.33 24.62 -10.87
N ARG A 159 -34.94 23.66 -11.60
CA ARG A 159 -35.45 23.86 -12.96
C ARG A 159 -36.77 24.66 -13.06
N ARG A 160 -37.40 25.01 -11.93
CA ARG A 160 -38.61 25.86 -11.88
C ARG A 160 -38.34 27.31 -11.47
N ARG A 161 -37.08 27.75 -11.47
CA ARG A 161 -36.71 29.18 -11.42
C ARG A 161 -36.19 29.65 -12.76
#